data_AF-A0A940TD10-F1
#
_entry.id   AF-A0A940TD10-F1
#
_cell.length_a   1.000
_cell.length_b   1.000
_cell.length_c   1.000
_cell.angle_alpha   90.00
_cell.angle_beta   90.00
_cell.angle_gamma   90.00
#
_symmetry.space_group_name_H-M   'P 1'
#
loop_
_entity.id
_entity.type
_entity.pdbx_description
1 polymer ?
#
loop_
_entity_poly.entity_id
_entity_poly.type
_entity_poly.pdbx_seq_one_letter_code
_entity_poly.pdbx_strand_id
1 'polypeptide(L)'
;MIMQDSVFKGALGFPKFKDLKNCPFCGSNTFYVRQHAEGTVIFRFCPDGSEADNEDMYNTVSLTEGINVYCDNCQRFIGNRNTGKLSSGAVKALCDINSKQ
;
A
#
# COMPACT_ATOMS: atom_id res chain seq x y z
N MET A 1 11.08 -0.33 39.26
CA MET A 1 12.36 0.09 38.66
C MET A 1 12.15 0.18 37.14
N ILE A 2 11.31 1.13 36.70
CA ILE A 2 11.61 2.40 35.99
C ILE A 2 12.49 2.26 34.73
N MET A 3 11.92 2.76 33.61
CA MET A 3 12.51 3.26 32.36
C MET A 3 12.70 2.29 31.19
N GLN A 4 11.72 2.22 30.28
CA GLN A 4 11.97 2.02 28.84
C GLN A 4 11.20 2.97 27.92
N ASP A 5 10.61 4.06 28.45
CA ASP A 5 9.87 5.06 27.65
C ASP A 5 10.75 6.19 27.09
N SER A 6 12.07 6.14 27.29
CA SER A 6 12.98 7.28 27.05
C SER A 6 13.90 7.17 25.83
N VAL A 7 13.90 6.07 25.06
CA VAL A 7 14.86 5.93 23.94
C VAL A 7 14.42 6.63 22.63
N PHE A 8 13.13 6.95 22.46
CA PHE A 8 12.63 7.49 21.17
C PHE A 8 12.39 9.01 21.12
N LYS A 9 12.67 9.76 22.20
CA LYS A 9 12.54 11.24 22.22
C LYS A 9 13.89 11.92 21.97
N GLY A 10 14.55 11.60 20.86
CA GLY A 10 15.82 12.23 20.52
C GLY A 10 16.21 12.07 19.05
N ALA A 11 16.01 13.14 18.27
CA ALA A 11 16.67 13.45 16.99
C ALA A 11 16.41 12.60 15.72
N LEU A 12 15.76 11.43 15.76
CA LEU A 12 15.35 10.70 14.54
C LEU A 12 13.82 10.59 14.50
N GLY A 13 13.19 11.34 13.61
CA GLY A 13 11.73 11.36 13.46
C GLY A 13 11.16 9.95 13.24
N PHE A 14 9.91 9.72 13.66
CA PHE A 14 9.21 8.45 13.42
C PHE A 14 9.30 8.06 11.94
N PRO A 15 9.63 6.79 11.62
CA PRO A 15 9.76 6.34 10.24
C PRO A 15 8.45 6.59 9.50
N LYS A 16 8.56 7.29 8.36
CA LYS A 16 7.40 7.60 7.51
C LYS A 16 7.31 6.60 6.38
N PHE A 17 6.11 6.47 5.84
CA PHE A 17 5.85 5.54 4.73
C PHE A 17 6.79 5.77 3.54
N LYS A 18 7.09 7.03 3.22
CA LYS A 18 7.98 7.42 2.11
C LYS A 18 9.44 6.97 2.25
N ASP A 19 9.88 6.65 3.47
CA ASP A 19 11.25 6.26 3.75
C ASP A 19 11.41 4.72 3.70
N LEU A 20 10.31 3.99 3.47
CA LEU A 20 10.28 2.54 3.45
C LEU A 20 10.74 2.00 2.08
N LYS A 21 11.92 1.36 2.04
CA LYS A 21 12.41 0.65 0.85
C LYS A 21 11.95 -0.81 0.79
N ASN A 22 11.93 -1.48 1.94
CA ASN A 22 11.64 -2.90 2.07
C ASN A 22 10.60 -3.12 3.17
N CYS A 23 9.82 -4.18 3.04
CA CYS A 23 8.85 -4.63 4.03
C CYS A 23 9.58 -4.96 5.33
N PRO A 24 9.21 -4.37 6.47
CA PRO A 24 9.91 -4.58 7.73
C PRO A 24 9.66 -5.96 8.33
N PHE A 25 8.72 -6.72 7.77
CA PHE A 25 8.38 -8.06 8.23
C PHE A 25 9.11 -9.17 7.48
N CYS A 26 9.36 -9.00 6.17
CA CYS A 26 9.90 -10.06 5.32
C CYS A 26 10.98 -9.61 4.32
N GLY A 27 11.30 -8.31 4.27
CA GLY A 27 12.35 -7.77 3.39
C GLY A 27 11.95 -7.54 1.93
N SER A 28 10.75 -7.92 1.48
CA SER A 28 10.30 -7.67 0.09
C SER A 28 10.21 -6.16 -0.22
N ASN A 29 10.53 -5.75 -1.45
CA ASN A 29 10.40 -4.37 -1.92
C ASN A 29 9.08 -4.10 -2.68
N THR A 30 8.20 -5.10 -2.81
CA THR A 30 6.91 -4.98 -3.49
C THR A 30 5.74 -4.80 -2.51
N PHE A 31 4.87 -3.85 -2.84
CA PHE A 31 3.71 -3.47 -2.05
C PHE A 31 2.49 -3.28 -2.95
N TYR A 32 1.29 -3.46 -2.40
CA TYR A 32 0.04 -3.24 -3.13
C TYR A 32 -1.00 -2.51 -2.29
N VAL A 33 -1.98 -1.93 -2.97
CA VAL A 33 -3.23 -1.43 -2.40
C VAL A 33 -4.40 -2.21 -3.01
N ARG A 34 -5.49 -2.35 -2.27
CA ARG A 34 -6.72 -2.96 -2.80
C ARG A 34 -7.61 -1.86 -3.35
N GLN A 35 -7.73 -1.79 -4.67
CA GLN A 35 -8.71 -0.94 -5.34
C GLN A 35 -9.97 -1.75 -5.63
N HIS A 36 -11.13 -1.11 -5.53
CA HIS A 36 -12.40 -1.72 -5.91
C HIS A 36 -12.91 -1.07 -7.19
N ALA A 37 -13.34 -1.89 -8.14
CA ALA A 37 -13.99 -1.46 -9.37
C ALA A 37 -15.42 -1.97 -9.38
N GLU A 38 -16.38 -1.11 -9.71
CA GLU A 38 -17.80 -1.44 -9.76
C GLU A 38 -18.46 -0.76 -10.96
N GLY A 39 -19.31 -1.47 -11.70
CA GLY A 39 -20.03 -0.93 -12.85
C GLY A 39 -20.08 -1.91 -14.02
N THR A 40 -20.46 -1.38 -15.18
CA THR A 40 -20.63 -2.17 -16.42
C THR A 40 -19.55 -1.79 -17.43
N VAL A 41 -18.88 -2.79 -18.01
CA VAL A 41 -18.02 -2.58 -19.18
C VAL A 41 -18.89 -2.72 -20.44
N ILE A 42 -18.94 -1.68 -21.26
CA ILE A 42 -19.68 -1.70 -22.52
C ILE A 42 -18.70 -1.98 -23.65
N PHE A 43 -18.64 -3.24 -24.09
CA PHE A 43 -17.81 -3.65 -25.21
C PHE A 43 -18.66 -3.79 -26.48
N ARG A 44 -18.33 -3.02 -27.51
CA ARG A 44 -18.95 -3.04 -28.84
C ARG A 44 -18.07 -3.85 -29.79
N PHE A 45 -18.71 -4.63 -30.67
CA PHE A 45 -18.02 -5.39 -31.69
C PHE A 45 -18.82 -5.38 -32.99
N CYS A 46 -18.13 -5.42 -34.13
CA CYS A 46 -18.74 -5.63 -35.43
C CYS A 46 -18.77 -7.14 -35.73
N PRO A 47 -19.92 -7.74 -36.10
CA PRO A 47 -20.00 -9.17 -36.40
C PRO A 47 -19.13 -9.63 -37.58
N ASP A 48 -18.78 -8.71 -38.48
CA ASP A 48 -17.88 -8.97 -39.61
C ASP A 48 -16.39 -8.98 -39.23
N GLY A 49 -16.07 -8.74 -37.95
CA GLY A 49 -14.70 -8.69 -37.42
C GLY A 49 -13.99 -7.36 -37.62
N SER A 50 -14.65 -6.35 -38.18
CA SER A 50 -14.10 -5.00 -38.23
C SER A 50 -14.02 -4.38 -36.82
N GLU A 51 -13.16 -3.36 -36.68
CA GLU A 51 -12.97 -2.66 -35.42
C GLU A 51 -14.19 -1.80 -35.07
N ALA A 52 -14.62 -1.88 -33.81
CA ALA A 52 -15.66 -1.04 -33.25
C ALA A 52 -15.06 -0.10 -32.21
N ASP A 53 -15.57 1.13 -32.15
CA ASP A 53 -15.14 2.12 -31.17
C ASP A 53 -15.53 1.70 -29.74
N ASN A 54 -14.53 1.69 -28.86
CA ASN A 54 -14.61 1.31 -27.47
C ASN A 54 -13.83 2.27 -26.55
N GLU A 55 -13.51 3.49 -27.00
CA GLU A 55 -12.78 4.48 -26.18
C GLU A 55 -13.50 4.77 -24.84
N ASP A 56 -14.83 4.65 -24.82
CA ASP A 56 -15.71 4.89 -23.67
C ASP A 56 -16.05 3.65 -22.84
N MET A 57 -15.46 2.47 -23.12
CA MET A 57 -15.94 1.18 -22.58
C MET A 57 -15.95 1.10 -21.05
N TYR A 58 -15.10 1.87 -20.38
CA TYR A 58 -14.97 1.92 -18.92
C TYR A 58 -15.63 3.15 -18.29
N ASN A 59 -16.32 4.02 -19.04
CA ASN A 59 -16.86 5.28 -18.51
C ASN A 59 -17.90 5.08 -17.40
N THR A 60 -18.58 3.93 -17.35
CA THR A 60 -19.54 3.61 -16.28
C THR A 60 -18.92 2.80 -15.13
N VAL A 61 -17.63 2.47 -15.22
CA VAL A 61 -16.89 1.80 -14.16
C VAL A 61 -16.40 2.85 -13.15
N SER A 62 -16.89 2.71 -11.93
CA SER A 62 -16.47 3.48 -10.76
C SER A 62 -15.26 2.81 -10.11
N LEU A 63 -14.21 3.58 -9.83
CA LEU A 63 -13.03 3.11 -9.12
C LEU A 63 -12.97 3.72 -7.73
N THR A 64 -12.90 2.87 -6.70
CA THR A 64 -12.61 3.27 -5.33
C THR A 64 -11.15 2.99 -5.01
N GLU A 65 -10.39 4.05 -4.71
CA GLU A 65 -8.98 3.93 -4.39
C GLU A 65 -8.74 3.20 -3.05
N GLY A 66 -7.77 2.28 -3.04
CA GLY A 66 -7.26 1.68 -1.83
C GLY A 66 -6.29 2.60 -1.09
N ILE A 67 -6.61 2.93 0.17
CA ILE A 67 -5.73 3.75 1.02
C ILE A 67 -4.77 2.92 1.89
N ASN A 68 -5.06 1.63 2.07
CA ASN A 68 -4.27 0.72 2.90
C ASN A 68 -3.24 -0.01 2.04
N VAL A 69 -1.98 0.06 2.47
CA VAL A 69 -0.86 -0.59 1.79
C VAL A 69 -0.48 -1.87 2.51
N TYR A 70 -0.23 -2.91 1.74
CA TYR A 70 0.15 -4.24 2.19
C TYR A 70 1.44 -4.66 1.49
N CYS A 71 2.21 -5.55 2.12
CA CYS A 71 3.32 -6.21 1.45
C CYS A 71 2.78 -7.29 0.50
N ASP A 72 3.28 -7.33 -0.72
CA ASP A 72 2.87 -8.32 -1.72
C ASP A 72 3.28 -9.75 -1.35
N ASN A 73 4.49 -9.91 -0.78
CA ASN A 73 5.00 -11.23 -0.40
C ASN A 73 4.32 -11.80 0.86
N CYS A 74 4.26 -11.03 1.96
CA CYS A 74 3.75 -11.54 3.24
C CYS A 74 2.33 -11.10 3.58
N GLN A 75 1.69 -10.30 2.71
CA GLN A 75 0.30 -9.82 2.82
C GLN A 75 -0.02 -9.01 4.09
N ARG A 76 1.00 -8.68 4.90
CA ARG A 76 0.83 -7.89 6.13
C ARG A 76 0.54 -6.43 5.83
N PHE A 77 -0.29 -5.83 6.68
CA PHE A 77 -0.62 -4.41 6.64
C PHE A 77 0.58 -3.52 7.01
N ILE A 78 0.99 -2.65 6.10
CA ILE A 78 2.17 -1.78 6.24
C ILE A 78 1.80 -0.40 6.74
N GLY A 79 0.70 0.17 6.27
CA GLY A 79 0.34 1.54 6.61
C GLY A 79 -0.69 2.13 5.67
N ASN A 80 -0.93 3.42 5.83
CA ASN A 80 -1.94 4.16 5.09
C ASN A 80 -1.28 5.18 4.17
N ARG A 81 -1.49 5.04 2.86
CA ARG A 81 -0.85 5.87 1.83
C ARG A 81 -1.32 7.32 1.85
N ASN A 82 -2.59 7.55 2.21
CA ASN A 82 -3.18 8.89 2.23
C ASN A 82 -2.58 9.75 3.36
N THR A 83 -2.42 9.15 4.54
CA THR A 83 -1.82 9.84 5.70
C THR A 83 -0.30 9.72 5.76
N GLY A 84 0.30 8.84 4.97
CA GLY A 84 1.74 8.53 5.01
C GLY A 84 2.20 7.86 6.31
N LYS A 85 1.27 7.34 7.12
CA LYS A 85 1.56 6.70 8.42
C LYS A 85 1.80 5.21 8.26
N LEU A 86 2.83 4.69 8.94
CA LEU A 86 3.06 3.26 9.08
C LEU A 86 2.11 2.66 10.13
N SER A 87 1.79 1.37 9.97
CA SER A 87 1.08 0.60 11.00
C SER A 87 1.97 0.44 12.23
N SER A 88 1.37 0.33 13.42
CA SER A 88 2.11 0.09 14.67
C SER A 88 2.99 -1.16 14.59
N GLY A 89 2.50 -2.21 13.93
CA GLY A 89 3.27 -3.42 13.67
C GLY A 89 4.49 -3.18 12.78
N ALA A 90 4.36 -2.35 11.73
CA ALA A 90 5.48 -2.02 10.85
C ALA A 90 6.52 -1.16 11.56
N VAL A 91 6.08 -0.17 12.35
CA VAL A 91 6.98 0.65 13.19
C VAL A 91 7.74 -0.23 14.17
N LYS A 92 7.05 -1.13 14.88
CA LYS A 92 7.69 -2.05 15.83
C LYS A 92 8.74 -2.93 15.14
N ALA A 93 8.40 -3.52 13.99
CA ALA A 93 9.33 -4.37 13.26
C ALA A 93 10.58 -3.61 12.79
N LEU A 94 10.45 -2.34 12.38
CA LEU A 94 11.59 -1.48 12.05
C LEU A 94 12.47 -1.21 13.28
N CYS A 95 11.87 -0.89 14.43
CA CYS A 95 12.62 -0.68 15.67
C CYS A 95 13.35 -1.95 16.13
N ASP A 96 12.73 -3.12 15.95
CA ASP A 96 13.32 -4.42 16.30
C ASP A 96 14.49 -4.79 15.38
N ILE A 97 14.54 -4.28 14.13
CA ILE A 97 15.68 -4.45 13.21
C ILE A 97 16.83 -3.53 13.61
N ASN A 98 16.54 -2.25 13.87
CA ASN A 98 17.56 -1.25 14.20
C ASN A 98 18.21 -1.49 15.57
N SER A 99 17.54 -2.17 16.50
CA SER A 99 18.12 -2.54 17.80
C SER A 99 19.09 -3.73 17.73
N LYS A 100 19.20 -4.39 16.59
CA LYS A 100 20.11 -5.53 16.36
C LYS A 100 21.36 -5.17 15.53
N GLN A 101 21.44 -3.92 15.05
CA GLN A 101 22.61 -3.36 14.39
C GLN A 101 23.48 -2.64 15.41
#